data_AF-A0A9E4UUP1-F1
#
_entry.id   AF-A0A9E4UUP1-F1
#
_cell.length_a   1.000
_cell.length_b   1.000
_cell.length_c   1.000
_cell.angle_alpha   90.00
_cell.angle_beta   90.00
_cell.angle_gamma   90.00
#
_symmetry.space_group_name_H-M   'P 1'
#
loop_
_entity.id
_entity.type
_entity.pdbx_description
1 polymer ?
#
loop_
_entity_poly.entity_id
_entity_poly.type
_entity_poly.pdbx_seq_one_letter_code
_entity_poly.pdbx_strand_id
1 'polypeptide(L)'
;MDQTQSPTDVKRARVIRALVVAVRPRQWVKNLVIYLAFFFTLNEYWDLADPFAALPLFGKATVAFVIFSALTGAVYLINDIFDIERDRLHPRKRLRPIASGQLSVSVAWSAAAVLAGTGLVAAFVFQPMFGL
;
A
#
# COMPACT_ATOMS: atom_id res chain seq x y z
N MET A 1 -32.20 15.00 16.14
CA MET A 1 -31.05 14.10 16.35
C MET A 1 -29.90 14.66 15.51
N ASP A 2 -29.23 15.69 16.04
CA ASP A 2 -28.08 16.32 15.37
C ASP A 2 -26.82 15.79 16.06
N GLN A 3 -26.15 14.84 15.42
CA GLN A 3 -24.89 14.28 15.89
C GLN A 3 -23.80 15.33 15.64
N THR A 4 -23.58 16.22 16.61
CA THR A 4 -22.42 17.12 16.64
C THR A 4 -21.16 16.27 16.79
N GLN A 5 -20.57 15.88 15.65
CA GLN A 5 -19.27 15.22 15.61
C GLN A 5 -18.26 16.07 16.40
N SER A 6 -17.54 15.46 17.34
CA SER A 6 -16.59 16.21 18.13
C SER A 6 -15.48 16.77 17.22
N PRO A 7 -14.91 17.96 17.52
CA PRO A 7 -13.82 18.53 16.73
C PRO A 7 -12.63 17.57 16.52
N THR A 8 -12.42 16.65 17.46
CA THR A 8 -11.37 15.63 17.43
C THR A 8 -11.65 14.54 16.39
N ASP A 9 -12.90 14.11 16.23
CA ASP A 9 -13.28 13.05 15.29
C ASP A 9 -13.13 13.49 13.84
N VAL A 10 -13.52 14.75 13.56
CA VAL A 10 -13.33 15.37 12.24
C VAL A 10 -11.84 15.45 11.89
N LYS A 11 -10.99 15.81 12.86
CA LYS A 11 -9.53 15.86 12.67
C LYS A 11 -8.94 14.48 12.38
N ARG A 12 -9.37 13.45 13.12
CA ARG A 12 -8.92 12.05 12.92
C ARG A 12 -9.32 11.54 11.54
N ALA A 13 -10.59 11.72 11.15
CA ALA A 13 -11.08 11.30 9.83
C ALA A 13 -10.28 11.95 8.69
N ARG A 14 -9.92 13.23 8.84
CA ARG A 14 -9.08 13.95 7.86
C ARG A 14 -7.68 13.35 7.74
N VAL A 15 -7.04 13.02 8.88
CA VAL A 15 -5.71 12.39 8.88
C VAL A 15 -5.75 10.99 8.26
N ILE A 16 -6.74 10.18 8.60
CA ILE A 16 -6.90 8.84 8.02
C ILE A 16 -7.09 8.94 6.51
N ARG A 17 -7.97 9.84 6.06
CA ARG A 17 -8.17 10.08 4.62
C ARG A 17 -6.88 10.53 3.95
N ALA A 18 -6.14 11.45 4.57
CA ALA A 18 -4.86 11.93 4.07
C ALA A 18 -3.83 10.80 3.94
N LEU A 19 -3.76 9.88 4.91
CA LEU A 19 -2.91 8.69 4.87
C LEU A 19 -3.29 7.77 3.71
N VAL A 20 -4.57 7.43 3.56
CA VAL A 20 -5.04 6.57 2.46
C VAL A 20 -4.70 7.19 1.10
N VAL A 21 -4.87 8.50 0.94
CA VAL A 21 -4.49 9.20 -0.29
C VAL A 21 -2.97 9.18 -0.51
N ALA A 22 -2.18 9.40 0.55
CA ALA A 22 -0.72 9.46 0.48
C ALA A 22 -0.07 8.12 0.12
N VAL A 23 -0.67 7.00 0.53
CA VAL A 23 -0.24 5.64 0.17
C VAL A 23 -0.58 5.27 -1.29
N ARG A 24 -1.43 6.08 -1.95
CA ARG A 24 -1.80 5.99 -3.38
C ARG A 24 -2.32 4.61 -3.83
N PRO A 25 -3.46 4.12 -3.31
CA PRO A 25 -4.07 2.85 -3.73
C PRO A 25 -4.28 2.73 -5.24
N ARG A 26 -4.56 3.84 -5.93
CA ARG A 26 -4.68 3.85 -7.41
C ARG A 26 -3.40 3.43 -8.13
N GLN A 27 -2.22 3.64 -7.53
CA GLN A 27 -0.94 3.23 -8.10
C GLN A 27 -0.67 1.73 -7.89
N TRP A 28 -1.36 1.09 -6.94
CA TRP A 28 -1.23 -0.36 -6.70
C TRP A 28 -1.67 -1.20 -7.90
N VAL A 29 -2.44 -0.62 -8.83
CA VAL A 29 -2.76 -1.27 -10.11
C VAL A 29 -1.48 -1.69 -10.86
N LYS A 30 -0.37 -0.96 -10.70
CA LYS A 30 0.93 -1.34 -11.28
C LYS A 30 1.50 -2.62 -10.66
N ASN A 31 1.11 -2.93 -9.42
CA ASN A 31 1.54 -4.14 -8.72
C ASN A 31 0.76 -5.38 -9.19
N LEU A 32 -0.26 -5.23 -10.04
CA LEU A 32 -0.96 -6.38 -10.66
C LEU A 32 -0.03 -7.25 -11.51
N VAL A 33 1.15 -6.75 -11.88
CA VAL A 33 2.21 -7.54 -12.51
C VAL A 33 2.58 -8.80 -11.69
N ILE A 34 2.38 -8.79 -10.37
CA ILE A 34 2.60 -9.95 -9.49
C ILE A 34 1.69 -11.13 -9.86
N TYR A 35 0.48 -10.86 -10.33
CA TYR A 35 -0.42 -11.90 -10.81
C TYR A 35 0.04 -12.53 -12.12
N LEU A 36 0.95 -11.93 -12.88
CA LEU A 36 1.51 -12.57 -14.07
C LEU A 36 2.27 -13.85 -13.70
N ALA A 37 3.00 -13.85 -12.59
CA ALA A 37 3.67 -15.06 -12.10
C ALA A 37 2.65 -16.18 -11.83
N PHE A 38 1.52 -15.84 -11.21
CA PHE A 38 0.40 -16.78 -11.04
C PHE A 38 -0.14 -17.30 -12.38
N PHE A 39 -0.41 -16.41 -13.35
CA PHE A 39 -0.94 -16.80 -14.66
C PHE A 39 -0.01 -17.75 -15.41
N PHE A 40 1.31 -17.57 -15.34
CA PHE A 40 2.24 -18.48 -16.02
C PHE A 40 2.35 -19.85 -15.33
N THR A 41 2.14 -19.92 -14.01
CA THR A 41 2.13 -21.19 -13.27
C THR A 41 0.78 -21.94 -13.40
N LEU A 42 -0.30 -21.29 -13.84
CA LEU A 42 -1.61 -21.93 -13.97
C LEU A 42 -1.60 -23.17 -14.87
N ASN A 43 -0.77 -23.21 -15.91
CA ASN A 43 -0.70 -24.34 -16.83
C ASN A 43 -0.23 -25.64 -16.15
N GLU A 44 0.52 -25.55 -15.04
CA GLU A 44 0.97 -26.71 -14.25
C GLU A 44 -0.12 -27.26 -13.33
N TYR A 45 -1.12 -26.44 -13.00
CA TYR A 45 -2.19 -26.75 -12.03
C TYR A 45 -3.57 -26.85 -12.68
N TRP A 46 -3.64 -26.79 -14.02
CA TRP A 46 -4.89 -26.86 -14.75
C TRP A 46 -5.38 -28.31 -14.82
N ASP A 47 -6.30 -28.66 -13.92
CA ASP A 47 -6.99 -29.94 -13.92
C ASP A 47 -8.50 -29.73 -14.13
N LEU A 48 -9.07 -30.38 -15.15
CA LEU A 48 -10.51 -30.33 -15.42
C LEU A 48 -11.33 -31.09 -14.36
N ALA A 49 -10.69 -31.99 -13.60
CA ALA A 49 -11.32 -32.73 -12.51
C ALA A 49 -11.43 -31.91 -11.21
N ASP A 50 -10.56 -30.91 -11.01
CA ASP A 50 -10.58 -30.01 -9.86
C ASP A 50 -10.39 -28.54 -10.28
N PRO A 51 -11.47 -27.82 -10.63
CA PRO A 51 -11.40 -26.42 -11.00
C PRO A 51 -10.92 -25.49 -9.87
N PHE A 52 -10.82 -25.98 -8.62
CA PHE A 52 -10.37 -25.21 -7.47
C PHE A 52 -8.91 -25.48 -7.08
N ALA A 53 -8.20 -26.37 -7.80
CA ALA A 53 -6.81 -26.70 -7.55
C ALA A 53 -5.86 -25.47 -7.54
N ALA A 54 -6.20 -24.43 -8.32
CA ALA A 54 -5.44 -23.18 -8.40
C ALA A 54 -5.78 -22.16 -7.30
N LEU A 55 -6.83 -22.37 -6.49
CA LEU A 55 -7.29 -21.42 -5.48
C LEU A 55 -6.23 -21.10 -4.41
N PRO A 56 -5.46 -22.09 -3.89
CA PRO A 56 -4.36 -21.81 -2.96
C PRO A 56 -3.26 -20.94 -3.59
N LEU A 57 -2.97 -21.14 -4.88
CA LEU A 57 -1.97 -20.38 -5.61
C LEU A 57 -2.43 -18.92 -5.84
N PHE A 58 -3.71 -18.72 -6.16
CA PHE A 58 -4.31 -17.39 -6.23
C PHE A 58 -4.26 -16.66 -4.88
N GLY A 59 -4.52 -17.38 -3.79
CA GLY A 59 -4.38 -16.87 -2.43
C GLY A 59 -2.95 -16.39 -2.16
N LYS A 60 -1.95 -17.19 -2.55
CA LYS A 60 -0.53 -16.82 -2.44
C LYS A 60 -0.19 -15.56 -3.24
N ALA A 61 -0.62 -15.47 -4.50
CA ALA A 61 -0.41 -14.29 -5.34
C ALA A 61 -1.05 -13.03 -4.76
N THR A 62 -2.23 -13.17 -4.14
CA THR A 62 -2.94 -12.07 -3.49
C THR A 62 -2.21 -11.58 -2.24
N VAL A 63 -1.69 -12.49 -1.41
CA VAL A 63 -0.85 -12.11 -0.26
C VAL A 63 0.41 -11.38 -0.72
N ALA A 64 1.10 -11.88 -1.75
CA ALA A 64 2.27 -11.21 -2.33
C ALA A 64 1.92 -9.81 -2.87
N PHE A 65 0.78 -9.66 -3.56
CA PHE A 65 0.28 -8.37 -4.03
C PHE A 65 0.04 -7.37 -2.89
N VAL A 66 -0.57 -7.81 -1.79
CA VAL A 66 -0.84 -6.96 -0.62
C VAL A 66 0.47 -6.53 0.05
N ILE A 67 1.40 -7.46 0.26
CA ILE A 67 2.72 -7.17 0.83
C ILE A 67 3.47 -6.14 -0.02
N PHE A 68 3.55 -6.36 -1.33
CA PHE A 68 4.24 -5.45 -2.24
C PHE A 68 3.55 -4.07 -2.32
N SER A 69 2.22 -4.03 -2.21
CA SER A 69 1.45 -2.78 -2.14
C SER A 69 1.73 -1.98 -0.86
N ALA A 70 1.91 -2.66 0.28
CA ALA A 70 2.36 -2.00 1.52
C ALA A 70 3.78 -1.42 1.37
N LEU A 71 4.73 -2.19 0.83
CA LEU A 71 6.11 -1.76 0.62
C LEU A 71 6.21 -0.57 -0.34
N THR A 72 5.55 -0.65 -1.51
CA THR A 72 5.50 0.47 -2.47
C THR A 72 4.78 1.69 -1.89
N GLY A 73 3.76 1.48 -1.06
CA GLY A 73 3.10 2.52 -0.26
C GLY A 73 4.07 3.25 0.67
N ALA A 74 4.92 2.53 1.39
CA ALA A 74 5.97 3.10 2.22
C ALA A 74 6.96 3.94 1.39
N VAL A 75 7.39 3.42 0.24
CA VAL A 75 8.28 4.15 -0.69
C VAL A 75 7.62 5.44 -1.17
N TYR A 76 6.32 5.44 -1.48
CA TYR A 76 5.62 6.66 -1.88
C TYR A 76 5.56 7.71 -0.77
N LEU A 77 5.36 7.29 0.49
CA LEU A 77 5.41 8.20 1.64
C LEU A 77 6.79 8.81 1.81
N ILE A 78 7.84 7.99 1.74
CA ILE A 78 9.24 8.43 1.85
C ILE A 78 9.59 9.41 0.73
N ASN A 79 9.20 9.11 -0.50
CA ASN A 79 9.42 10.01 -1.64
C ASN A 79 8.69 11.34 -1.44
N ASP A 80 7.43 11.31 -0.98
CA ASP A 80 6.67 12.54 -0.74
C ASP A 80 7.21 13.36 0.45
N ILE A 81 7.96 12.75 1.38
CA ILE A 81 8.70 13.45 2.44
C ILE A 81 9.95 14.14 1.88
N PHE A 82 10.73 13.46 1.04
CA PHE A 82 11.94 14.04 0.46
C PHE A 82 11.65 15.08 -0.63
N ASP A 83 10.51 14.97 -1.32
CA ASP A 83 10.09 15.90 -2.37
C ASP A 83 9.24 17.07 -1.86
N ILE A 84 9.09 17.30 -0.53
CA ILE A 84 8.15 18.30 0.03
C ILE A 84 8.31 19.68 -0.59
N GLU A 85 9.52 20.24 -0.59
CA GLU A 85 9.80 21.60 -1.08
C GLU A 85 9.50 21.68 -2.59
N ARG A 86 9.92 20.67 -3.34
CA ARG A 86 9.70 20.59 -4.78
C ARG A 86 8.21 20.45 -5.12
N ASP A 87 7.49 19.62 -4.38
CA ASP A 87 6.08 19.37 -4.59
C ASP A 87 5.24 20.60 -4.28
N ARG A 88 5.61 21.40 -3.27
CA ARG A 88 4.95 22.68 -2.95
C ARG A 88 4.98 23.68 -4.12
N LEU A 89 6.06 23.70 -4.89
CA LEU A 89 6.21 24.59 -6.05
C LEU A 89 5.49 24.08 -7.31
N HIS A 90 5.11 22.81 -7.34
CA HIS A 90 4.53 22.19 -8.54
C HIS A 90 3.00 22.42 -8.62
N PRO A 91 2.44 22.80 -9.80
CA PRO A 91 1.02 23.14 -9.94
C PRO A 91 0.04 22.08 -9.42
N ARG A 92 0.29 20.80 -9.73
CA ARG A 92 -0.52 19.65 -9.25
C ARG A 92 -0.01 18.99 -7.96
N LYS A 93 1.31 18.77 -7.80
CA LYS A 93 1.85 18.01 -6.67
C LYS A 93 1.79 18.76 -5.34
N ARG A 94 1.59 20.09 -5.34
CA ARG A 94 1.36 20.89 -4.13
C ARG A 94 0.14 20.46 -3.31
N LEU A 95 -0.78 19.73 -3.94
CA LEU A 95 -2.00 19.18 -3.30
C LEU A 95 -1.75 17.83 -2.62
N ARG A 96 -0.55 17.26 -2.71
CA ARG A 96 -0.20 16.03 -1.98
C ARG A 96 -0.38 16.24 -0.48
N PRO A 97 -0.84 15.24 0.28
CA PRO A 97 -1.17 15.42 1.69
C PRO A 97 -0.02 15.96 2.54
N ILE A 98 1.22 15.53 2.28
CA ILE A 98 2.41 15.98 3.02
C ILE A 98 2.82 17.40 2.59
N ALA A 99 2.94 17.64 1.27
CA ALA A 99 3.32 18.95 0.73
C ALA A 99 2.33 20.07 1.12
N SER A 100 1.02 19.76 1.15
CA SER A 100 -0.05 20.68 1.54
C SER A 100 -0.27 20.82 3.05
N GLY A 101 0.44 20.04 3.87
CA GLY A 101 0.30 20.05 5.34
C GLY A 101 -0.94 19.35 5.89
N GLN A 102 -1.72 18.65 5.06
CA GLN A 102 -2.84 17.82 5.52
C GLN A 102 -2.38 16.61 6.34
N LEU A 103 -1.15 16.15 6.10
CA LEU A 103 -0.47 15.09 6.83
C LEU A 103 0.85 15.62 7.38
N SER A 104 1.11 15.47 8.69
CA SER A 104 2.39 15.89 9.26
C SER A 104 3.51 14.93 8.84
N VAL A 105 4.72 15.47 8.71
CA VAL A 105 5.93 14.70 8.35
C VAL A 105 6.19 13.57 9.36
N SER A 106 5.97 13.82 10.64
CA SER A 106 6.09 12.81 11.70
C SER A 106 5.14 11.63 11.50
N VAL A 107 3.87 11.89 11.19
CA VAL A 107 2.88 10.84 10.93
C VAL A 107 3.21 10.09 9.64
N ALA A 108 3.69 10.79 8.61
CA ALA A 108 4.13 10.17 7.37
C ALA A 108 5.31 9.21 7.58
N TRP A 109 6.33 9.61 8.36
CA TRP A 109 7.44 8.73 8.73
C TRP A 109 6.98 7.51 9.52
N SER A 110 6.14 7.69 10.54
CA SER A 110 5.61 6.58 11.33
C SER A 110 4.81 5.61 10.46
N ALA A 111 3.97 6.12 9.56
CA ALA A 111 3.21 5.30 8.63
C ALA A 111 4.12 4.55 7.64
N ALA A 112 5.15 5.21 7.11
CA ALA A 112 6.13 4.56 6.25
C ALA A 112 6.89 3.44 6.97
N ALA A 113 7.33 3.67 8.21
CA ALA A 113 8.01 2.67 9.03
C ALA A 113 7.11 1.47 9.35
N VAL A 114 5.83 1.71 9.70
CA VAL A 114 4.86 0.63 9.95
C VAL A 114 4.58 -0.18 8.68
N LEU A 115 4.37 0.48 7.54
CA LEU A 115 4.11 -0.22 6.27
C LEU A 115 5.34 -1.02 5.81
N ALA A 116 6.54 -0.44 5.90
CA ALA A 116 7.77 -1.12 5.56
C ALA A 116 8.04 -2.30 6.51
N GLY A 117 7.94 -2.07 7.82
CA GLY A 117 8.17 -3.10 8.84
C GLY A 117 7.19 -4.26 8.72
N THR A 118 5.89 -3.99 8.64
CA THR A 118 4.88 -5.05 8.49
C THR A 118 4.98 -5.75 7.14
N GLY A 119 5.25 -5.02 6.05
CA GLY A 119 5.48 -5.58 4.73
C GLY A 119 6.68 -6.53 4.70
N LEU A 120 7.81 -6.12 5.28
CA LEU A 120 9.02 -6.94 5.35
C LEU A 120 8.79 -8.19 6.21
N VAL A 121 8.26 -8.03 7.43
CA VAL A 121 7.96 -9.17 8.32
C VAL A 121 7.01 -10.14 7.63
N ALA A 122 5.94 -9.65 6.98
CA ALA A 122 5.01 -10.49 6.25
C ALA A 122 5.68 -11.20 5.07
N ALA A 123 6.59 -10.54 4.35
CA ALA A 123 7.36 -11.16 3.26
C ALA A 123 8.21 -12.33 3.75
N PHE A 124 8.96 -12.14 4.85
CA PHE A 124 9.80 -13.18 5.44
C PHE A 124 9.00 -14.37 5.97
N VAL A 125 7.85 -14.11 6.62
CA VAL A 125 6.97 -15.18 7.12
C VAL A 125 6.32 -15.94 5.96
N PHE A 126 5.95 -15.26 4.88
CA PHE A 126 5.23 -15.85 3.76
C PHE A 126 6.12 -16.72 2.85
N GLN A 127 7.37 -16.32 2.63
CA GLN A 127 8.37 -17.09 1.87
C GLN A 127 9.75 -16.93 2.53
N PRO A 128 10.14 -17.85 3.44
CA PRO A 128 11.43 -17.81 4.13
C PRO A 128 12.65 -17.87 3.19
N MET A 129 12.48 -18.42 1.99
CA MET A 129 13.53 -18.57 0.96
C MET A 129 14.03 -17.24 0.35
N PHE A 130 13.37 -16.10 0.59
CA PHE A 130 13.90 -14.79 0.16
C PHE A 130 14.90 -14.18 1.16
N GLY A 131 15.04 -14.79 2.35
CA GLY A 131 15.91 -14.30 3.43
C GLY A 131 17.22 -15.05 3.65
N LEU A 132 17.49 -16.07 2.85
CA LEU A 132 18.68 -16.93 2.90
C LEU A 132 19.29 -17.07 1.50
#